data_AF-A0AAV4T513-F1
#
_entry.id   AF-A0AAV4T513-F1
#
_cell.length_a   1.000
_cell.length_b   1.000
_cell.length_c   1.000
_cell.angle_alpha   90.00
_cell.angle_beta   90.00
_cell.angle_gamma   90.00
#
_symmetry.space_group_name_H-M   'P 1'
#
loop_
_entity.id
_entity.type
_entity.pdbx_description
1 polymer ?
#
loop_
_entity_poly.entity_id
_entity_poly.type
_entity_poly.pdbx_seq_one_letter_code
_entity_poly.pdbx_strand_id
1 'polypeptide(L)'
;MIFVTISLAISQEKSFQSDLAKLFIAWNFINQLYLFYNFTISGSAILEEGEKLKKVGLECPQEVSQNTCFIPNEKDKSVMAFFLLLGSTRDNLLRVTGGGMFVIDKTIFLTVINAVVTYSVIMFQLSYVEKK
;
A
#
# COMPACT_ATOMS: atom_id res chain seq x y z
N MET A 1 6.78 -4.35 14.13
CA MET A 1 6.31 -3.97 15.48
C MET A 1 4.97 -4.58 15.85
N ILE A 2 3.95 -4.63 14.97
CA ILE A 2 2.64 -5.23 15.28
C ILE A 2 2.75 -6.67 15.84
N PHE A 3 3.55 -7.52 15.22
CA PHE A 3 3.82 -8.89 15.70
C PHE A 3 4.54 -8.93 17.06
N VAL A 4 5.40 -7.96 17.35
CA VAL A 4 6.08 -7.84 18.66
C VAL A 4 5.08 -7.45 19.73
N THR A 5 4.18 -6.50 19.43
CA THR A 5 3.09 -6.09 20.33
C THR A 5 2.16 -7.25 20.67
N ILE A 6 1.81 -8.07 19.68
CA ILE A 6 0.99 -9.29 19.87
C ILE A 6 1.73 -10.33 20.72
N SER A 7 3.02 -10.54 20.43
CA SER A 7 3.86 -11.47 21.19
C SER A 7 3.98 -11.05 22.66
N LEU A 8 4.15 -9.75 22.92
CA LEU A 8 4.16 -9.17 24.27
C LEU A 8 2.80 -9.30 24.96
N ALA A 9 1.70 -9.16 24.23
CA ALA A 9 0.34 -9.32 24.77
C ALA A 9 0.04 -10.77 25.19
N ILE A 10 0.58 -11.74 24.46
CA ILE A 10 0.39 -13.18 24.72
C ILE A 10 1.40 -13.70 25.77
N SER A 11 2.51 -12.99 25.98
CA SER A 11 3.52 -13.34 26.97
C SER A 11 2.97 -13.43 28.39
N GLN A 12 3.38 -14.47 29.12
CA GLN A 12 2.93 -14.74 30.49
C GLN A 12 3.87 -14.16 31.56
N GLU A 13 4.85 -13.33 31.18
CA GLU A 13 5.72 -12.70 32.16
C GLU A 13 4.96 -11.71 33.05
N LYS A 14 5.23 -11.75 34.36
CA LYS A 14 4.57 -10.91 35.37
C LYS A 14 4.68 -9.41 35.08
N SER A 15 5.76 -8.98 34.43
CA SER A 15 6.01 -7.60 34.03
C SER A 15 4.98 -7.06 33.02
N PHE A 16 4.42 -7.92 32.16
CA PHE A 16 3.44 -7.53 31.13
C PHE A 16 1.98 -7.72 31.54
N GLN A 17 1.73 -8.37 32.69
CA GLN A 17 0.38 -8.57 33.22
C GLN A 17 -0.18 -7.40 34.03
N SER A 18 0.65 -6.39 34.35
CA SER A 18 0.18 -5.16 35.02
C SER A 18 -0.82 -4.42 34.14
N ASP A 19 -1.86 -3.84 34.74
CA ASP A 19 -2.92 -3.13 34.02
C ASP A 19 -2.38 -1.92 33.23
N LEU A 20 -1.32 -1.28 33.73
CA LEU A 20 -0.62 -0.21 32.99
C LEU A 20 0.11 -0.74 31.75
N ALA A 21 0.73 -1.92 31.86
CA ALA A 21 1.41 -2.54 30.73
C ALA A 21 0.41 -2.95 29.65
N LYS A 22 -0.75 -3.52 30.04
CA LYS A 22 -1.84 -3.85 29.11
C LYS A 22 -2.38 -2.61 28.39
N LEU A 23 -2.60 -1.51 29.10
CA LEU A 23 -3.03 -0.25 28.50
C LEU A 23 -1.99 0.30 27.52
N PHE A 24 -0.70 0.22 27.86
CA PHE A 24 0.37 0.66 26.97
C PHE A 24 0.47 -0.20 25.71
N ILE A 25 0.31 -1.53 25.84
CA ILE A 25 0.29 -2.47 24.71
C ILE A 25 -0.91 -2.18 23.80
N ALA A 26 -2.11 -2.01 24.36
CA ALA A 26 -3.31 -1.69 23.60
C ALA A 26 -3.19 -0.35 22.86
N TRP A 27 -2.68 0.68 23.54
CA TRP A 27 -2.44 1.99 22.94
C TRP A 27 -1.46 1.93 21.76
N ASN A 28 -0.36 1.19 21.91
CA ASN A 28 0.61 0.99 20.83
C ASN A 28 -0.01 0.24 19.64
N PHE A 29 -0.84 -0.77 19.92
CA PHE A 29 -1.52 -1.53 18.87
C PHE A 29 -2.47 -0.64 18.06
N ILE A 30 -3.28 0.19 18.74
CA ILE A 30 -4.21 1.13 18.09
C ILE A 30 -3.45 2.14 17.24
N ASN A 31 -2.38 2.75 17.77
CA ASN A 31 -1.58 3.72 17.01
C ASN A 31 -0.93 3.11 15.78
N GLN A 32 -0.41 1.88 15.87
CA GLN A 32 0.20 1.20 14.72
C GLN A 32 -0.84 0.86 13.64
N LEU A 33 -2.02 0.38 14.04
CA LEU A 33 -3.12 0.14 13.10
C LEU A 33 -3.58 1.43 12.43
N TYR A 34 -3.69 2.52 13.19
CA TYR A 34 -4.08 3.83 12.67
C TYR A 34 -3.06 4.36 11.64
N LEU A 35 -1.77 4.32 11.96
CA LEU A 35 -0.71 4.72 11.03
C LEU A 35 -0.71 3.87 9.77
N PHE A 36 -0.85 2.55 9.92
CA PHE A 36 -0.85 1.63 8.78
C PHE A 36 -2.10 1.81 7.90
N TYR A 37 -3.26 2.09 8.50
CA TYR A 37 -4.49 2.42 7.78
C TYR A 37 -4.35 3.71 6.97
N ASN A 38 -3.86 4.79 7.59
CA ASN A 38 -3.63 6.06 6.89
C ASN A 38 -2.64 5.89 5.74
N PHE A 39 -1.56 5.15 5.97
CA PHE A 39 -0.56 4.87 4.93
C PHE A 39 -1.17 4.09 3.75
N THR A 40 -2.01 3.10 4.05
CA THR A 40 -2.71 2.31 3.02
C THR A 40 -3.70 3.16 2.23
N ILE A 41 -4.50 4.01 2.90
CA ILE A 41 -5.41 4.92 2.20
C ILE A 41 -4.64 5.83 1.26
N SER A 42 -3.57 6.47 1.75
CA SER A 42 -2.77 7.37 0.96
C SER A 42 -2.12 6.66 -0.24
N GLY A 43 -1.57 5.46 -0.04
CA GLY A 43 -1.02 4.65 -1.13
C GLY A 43 -2.08 4.26 -2.16
N SER A 44 -3.29 3.94 -1.70
CA SER A 44 -4.42 3.59 -2.57
C SER A 44 -4.96 4.79 -3.35
N ALA A 45 -4.99 5.98 -2.72
CA ALA A 45 -5.39 7.22 -3.38
C ALA A 45 -4.40 7.57 -4.50
N ILE A 46 -3.09 7.45 -4.24
CA ILE A 46 -2.04 7.66 -5.24
C ILE A 46 -2.18 6.65 -6.39
N LEU A 47 -2.50 5.39 -6.09
CA LEU A 47 -2.75 4.37 -7.10
C LEU A 47 -3.96 4.72 -7.98
N GLU A 48 -5.07 5.12 -7.36
CA GLU A 48 -6.32 5.47 -8.05
C GLU A 48 -6.17 6.74 -8.89
N GLU A 49 -5.50 7.77 -8.36
CA GLU A 49 -5.17 8.98 -9.11
C GLU A 49 -4.16 8.70 -10.24
N GLY A 50 -3.21 7.79 -10.02
CA GLY A 50 -2.30 7.31 -11.06
C GLY A 50 -3.05 6.62 -12.22
N GLU A 51 -4.08 5.82 -11.91
CA GLU A 51 -4.95 5.21 -12.93
C GLU A 51 -5.83 6.24 -13.65
N LYS A 52 -6.40 7.22 -12.93
CA LYS A 52 -7.18 8.31 -13.55
C LYS A 52 -6.30 9.17 -14.45
N LEU A 53 -5.10 9.53 -14.01
CA LEU A 53 -4.13 10.27 -14.82
C LEU A 53 -3.72 9.48 -16.07
N LYS A 54 -3.55 8.16 -15.95
CA LYS A 54 -3.30 7.29 -17.11
C LYS A 54 -4.46 7.31 -18.10
N LYS A 55 -5.72 7.33 -17.65
CA LYS A 55 -6.90 7.40 -18.53
C LYS A 55 -7.01 8.75 -19.24
N VAL A 56 -6.91 9.87 -18.51
CA VAL A 56 -6.92 11.21 -19.11
C VAL A 56 -5.74 11.41 -20.07
N GLY A 57 -4.56 10.91 -19.69
CA GLY A 57 -3.37 10.90 -20.55
C GLY A 57 -3.50 10.01 -21.79
N LEU A 58 -4.43 9.05 -21.84
CA LEU A 58 -4.75 8.27 -23.04
C LEU A 58 -5.75 9.00 -23.96
N GLU A 59 -6.66 9.79 -23.40
CA GLU A 59 -7.67 10.54 -24.14
C GLU A 59 -7.07 11.76 -24.87
N CYS A 60 -6.15 12.51 -24.24
CA CYS A 60 -5.47 13.66 -24.86
C CYS A 60 -4.75 13.34 -26.20
N PRO A 61 -3.89 12.32 -26.31
CA PRO A 61 -3.23 11.99 -27.58
C PRO A 61 -4.20 11.50 -28.65
N GLN A 62 -5.31 10.86 -28.26
CA GLN A 62 -6.33 10.37 -29.18
C GLN A 62 -7.10 11.53 -29.83
N GLU A 63 -7.48 12.55 -29.05
CA GLU A 63 -8.10 13.78 -29.57
C GLU A 63 -7.13 14.62 -30.41
N VAL A 64 -5.86 14.70 -30.01
CA VAL A 64 -4.83 15.42 -30.80
C VAL A 64 -4.56 14.72 -32.13
N SER A 65 -4.56 13.38 -32.18
CA SER A 65 -4.37 12.61 -33.42
C SER A 65 -5.53 12.73 -34.39
N GLN A 66 -6.77 12.91 -33.89
CA GLN A 66 -7.94 13.14 -34.74
C GLN A 66 -7.95 14.55 -35.34
N ASN A 67 -7.41 15.54 -34.62
CA ASN A 67 -7.30 16.93 -35.10
C ASN A 67 -6.04 17.20 -35.95
N THR A 68 -5.05 16.30 -35.95
CA THR A 68 -3.82 16.40 -36.75
C THR A 68 -3.83 15.39 -37.91
N CYS A 69 -4.92 15.39 -38.67
CA CYS A 69 -4.95 14.79 -40.00
C CYS A 69 -4.01 15.60 -40.93
N PHE A 70 -2.87 15.01 -41.28
CA PHE A 70 -1.92 15.45 -42.34
C PHE A 70 -1.28 16.84 -42.16
N ILE A 71 0.00 16.90 -41.80
CA ILE A 71 1.09 17.64 -42.48
C ILE A 71 2.38 17.34 -41.69
N PRO A 72 3.42 16.72 -42.30
CA PRO A 72 4.68 16.48 -41.62
C PRO A 72 5.48 17.79 -41.58
N ASN A 73 5.69 18.36 -40.39
CA ASN A 73 6.55 19.54 -40.24
C ASN A 73 7.50 19.33 -39.05
N GLU A 74 8.71 19.90 -39.08
CA GLU A 74 9.82 19.63 -38.15
C GLU A 74 9.48 19.70 -36.64
N LYS A 75 8.36 20.34 -36.27
CA LYS A 75 7.78 20.35 -34.91
C LYS A 75 7.26 18.98 -34.44
N ASP A 76 7.05 18.02 -35.34
CA ASP A 76 6.56 16.68 -35.05
C ASP A 76 7.52 15.84 -34.21
N LYS A 77 8.82 16.15 -34.22
CA LYS A 77 9.80 15.45 -33.37
C LYS A 77 9.53 15.65 -31.87
N SER A 78 9.09 16.85 -31.45
CA SER A 78 8.81 17.10 -30.03
C SER A 78 7.49 16.47 -29.61
N VAL A 79 6.48 16.47 -30.50
CA VAL A 79 5.19 15.84 -30.25
C VAL A 79 5.37 14.32 -30.18
N MET A 80 6.10 13.73 -31.14
CA MET A 80 6.43 12.30 -31.13
C MET A 80 7.27 11.89 -29.92
N ALA A 81 8.24 12.72 -29.49
CA ALA A 81 8.96 12.50 -28.23
C ALA A 81 8.03 12.56 -27.02
N PHE A 82 7.05 13.48 -27.01
CA PHE A 82 6.03 13.55 -25.97
C PHE A 82 5.14 12.30 -25.97
N PHE A 83 4.72 11.80 -27.13
CA PHE A 83 3.97 10.55 -27.28
C PHE A 83 4.78 9.32 -26.83
N LEU A 84 6.08 9.27 -27.14
CA LEU A 84 6.96 8.19 -26.69
C LEU A 84 7.23 8.27 -25.18
N LEU A 85 7.42 9.47 -24.62
CA LEU A 85 7.56 9.67 -23.17
C LEU A 85 6.25 9.34 -22.45
N LEU A 86 5.11 9.72 -23.02
CA LEU A 86 3.77 9.39 -22.51
C LEU A 86 3.52 7.89 -22.61
N GLY A 87 3.94 7.22 -23.69
CA GLY A 87 3.92 5.77 -23.84
C GLY A 87 4.85 5.05 -22.86
N SER A 88 6.02 5.63 -22.56
CA SER A 88 6.96 5.10 -21.57
C SER A 88 6.52 5.34 -20.12
N THR A 89 5.81 6.43 -19.84
CA THR A 89 5.18 6.68 -18.53
C THR A 89 3.85 5.93 -18.39
N ARG A 90 3.18 5.58 -19.50
CA ARG A 90 1.97 4.72 -19.52
C ARG A 90 2.24 3.33 -18.93
N ASP A 91 3.44 2.80 -19.14
CA ASP A 91 3.84 1.49 -18.63
C ASP A 91 4.28 1.55 -17.15
N ASN A 92 4.67 2.73 -16.66
CA ASN A 92 5.04 2.97 -15.28
C ASN A 92 3.90 3.66 -14.53
N LEU A 93 2.87 2.88 -14.15
CA LEU A 93 1.82 3.39 -13.26
C LEU A 93 2.47 3.94 -11.98
N LEU A 94 2.09 5.16 -11.58
CA LEU A 94 2.47 5.74 -10.29
C LEU A 94 1.96 4.83 -9.18
N ARG A 95 2.83 3.95 -8.69
CA ARG A 95 2.56 2.98 -7.64
C ARG A 95 3.52 3.26 -6.52
N VAL A 96 2.98 3.53 -5.33
CA VAL A 96 3.82 3.55 -4.13
C VAL A 96 4.18 2.11 -3.83
N THR A 97 5.46 1.78 -3.99
CA THR A 97 5.97 0.46 -3.65
C THR A 97 6.72 0.52 -2.33
N GLY A 98 6.49 -0.46 -1.46
CA GLY A 98 7.34 -0.66 -0.29
C GLY A 98 8.65 -1.31 -0.72
N GLY A 99 9.69 -0.48 -0.92
CA GLY A 99 11.02 -0.95 -1.31
C GLY A 99 11.07 -1.72 -2.64
N GLY A 100 10.11 -1.49 -3.55
CA GLY A 100 10.00 -2.21 -4.82
C GLY A 100 9.42 -3.63 -4.73
N MET A 101 9.08 -4.13 -3.53
CA MET A 101 8.62 -5.52 -3.35
C MET A 101 7.11 -5.68 -3.40
N PHE A 102 6.36 -4.67 -2.95
CA PHE A 102 4.90 -4.74 -2.87
C PHE A 102 4.28 -3.39 -3.17
N VAL A 103 3.15 -3.40 -3.85
CA VAL A 103 2.35 -2.20 -4.13
C VAL A 103 1.47 -1.93 -2.91
N ILE A 104 1.46 -0.68 -2.44
CA ILE A 104 0.63 -0.27 -1.32
C ILE A 104 -0.76 0.03 -1.85
N ASP A 105 -1.66 -0.94 -1.69
CA ASP A 105 -3.08 -0.83 -2.05
C ASP A 105 -3.97 -1.24 -0.87
N LYS A 106 -5.31 -1.08 -1.00
CA LYS A 106 -6.25 -1.47 0.06
C LYS A 106 -6.19 -2.96 0.38
N THR A 107 -5.79 -3.79 -0.58
CA THR A 107 -5.66 -5.23 -0.43
C THR A 107 -4.55 -5.60 0.54
N ILE A 108 -3.41 -4.88 0.52
CA ILE A 108 -2.28 -5.17 1.41
C ILE A 108 -2.65 -4.98 2.88
N PHE A 109 -3.52 -4.02 3.18
CA PHE A 109 -4.03 -3.81 4.54
C PHE A 109 -4.83 -5.01 5.02
N LEU A 110 -5.73 -5.52 4.16
CA LEU A 110 -6.52 -6.69 4.46
C LEU A 110 -5.65 -7.95 4.63
N THR A 111 -4.64 -8.11 3.78
CA THR A 111 -3.67 -9.21 3.87
C THR A 111 -2.89 -9.17 5.19
N VAL A 112 -2.40 -7.99 5.60
CA VAL A 112 -1.66 -7.84 6.86
C VAL A 112 -2.55 -8.10 8.07
N ILE A 113 -3.80 -7.60 8.08
CA ILE A 113 -4.74 -7.91 9.16
C ILE A 113 -5.01 -9.42 9.25
N ASN A 114 -5.24 -10.08 8.10
CA ASN A 114 -5.49 -11.52 8.09
C ASN A 114 -4.28 -12.32 8.63
N ALA A 115 -3.06 -11.95 8.21
CA ALA A 115 -1.83 -12.54 8.71
C ALA A 115 -1.65 -12.31 10.23
N VAL A 116 -1.97 -11.11 10.72
CA VAL A 116 -1.94 -10.76 12.14
C VAL A 116 -2.93 -11.60 12.96
N VAL A 117 -4.17 -11.77 12.48
CA VAL A 117 -5.18 -12.61 13.16
C VAL A 117 -4.74 -14.06 13.18
N THR A 118 -4.28 -14.58 12.04
CA THR A 118 -3.81 -15.96 11.92
C THR A 118 -2.63 -16.23 12.86
N TYR A 119 -1.64 -15.33 12.88
CA TYR A 119 -0.50 -15.42 13.78
C TYR A 119 -0.94 -15.38 15.25
N SER A 120 -1.87 -14.49 15.60
CA SER A 120 -2.37 -14.39 16.97
C SER A 120 -3.07 -15.68 17.44
N VAL A 121 -3.87 -16.31 16.56
CA VAL A 121 -4.54 -17.58 16.86
C VAL A 121 -3.53 -18.71 17.03
N ILE A 122 -2.56 -18.83 16.13
CA ILE A 122 -1.51 -19.85 16.22
C ILE A 122 -0.72 -19.68 17.51
N MET A 123 -0.33 -18.45 17.83
CA MET A 123 0.45 -18.15 19.02
C MET A 123 -0.33 -18.45 20.30
N PHE A 124 -1.63 -18.14 20.32
CA PHE A 124 -2.51 -18.49 21.44
C PHE A 124 -2.64 -20.01 21.62
N GLN A 125 -2.78 -20.78 20.54
CA GLN A 125 -2.81 -22.24 20.59
C GLN A 125 -1.50 -22.82 21.13
N LEU A 126 -0.35 -22.31 20.66
CA LEU A 126 0.96 -22.75 21.14
C LEU A 126 1.15 -22.48 22.63
N SER A 127 0.79 -21.29 23.11
CA SER A 127 0.87 -20.95 24.55
C SER A 127 -0.07 -21.78 25.44
N TYR A 128 -1.12 -22.38 24.87
CA TYR A 128 -2.00 -23.30 25.59
C TYR A 128 -1.45 -24.73 25.61
N VAL A 129 -0.79 -25.17 24.53
CA VAL A 129 -0.15 -26.50 24.45
C VAL A 129 1.02 -26.60 25.43
N GLU A 130 1.81 -25.54 25.62
CA GLU A 130 2.90 -25.51 26.62
C GLU A 130 2.44 -25.65 28.07
N LYS A 131 1.14 -25.49 28.35
CA LYS A 131 0.58 -25.62 29.71
C LYS A 131 0.15 -27.03 30.08
N LYS A 132 0.18 -27.99 29.15
CA LYS A 132 -0.29 -29.36 29.34
C LYS A 132 0.87 -30.32 29.53
#